data_AF-A0A7L1Y6S4-F1
#
_entry.id   AF-A0A7L1Y6S4-F1
#
_cell.length_a   1.000
_cell.length_b   1.000
_cell.length_c   1.000
_cell.angle_alpha   90.00
_cell.angle_beta   90.00
_cell.angle_gamma   90.00
#
_symmetry.space_group_name_H-M   'P 1'
#
loop_
_entity.id
_entity.type
_entity.pdbx_description
1 polymer ?
#
loop_
_entity_poly.entity_id
_entity_poly.type
_entity_poly.pdbx_seq_one_letter_code
_entity_poly.pdbx_strand_id
1 'polypeptide(L)'
;MVLLKGFGQDGFRFFTNHESRKGKELDSNPFASLVFYWEPLNRQIRVEGSVKRLPEEESERYFHSRPKSSQIGAVVSRQSSVIPDREFLRKRNAELEEQYRDTAVPKPHYW
;
A
#
# COMPACT_ATOMS: atom_id res chain seq x y z
N MET A 1 2.19 -2.71 10.50
CA MET A 1 1.32 -3.81 10.01
C MET A 1 0.92 -3.54 8.57
N VAL A 2 0.65 -4.59 7.78
CA VAL A 2 0.09 -4.52 6.42
C VAL A 2 -1.11 -5.47 6.32
N LEU A 3 -1.92 -5.33 5.27
CA LEU A 3 -3.07 -6.20 5.00
C LEU A 3 -2.74 -7.16 3.85
N LEU A 4 -3.04 -8.45 4.03
CA LEU A 4 -3.03 -9.41 2.94
C LEU A 4 -4.18 -9.09 1.97
N LYS A 5 -3.89 -9.09 0.66
CA LYS A 5 -4.83 -8.73 -0.41
C LYS A 5 -5.00 -9.81 -1.48
N GLY A 6 -4.37 -10.96 -1.27
CA GLY A 6 -4.55 -12.16 -2.09
C GLY A 6 -3.48 -13.19 -1.75
N PHE A 7 -3.76 -14.46 -1.98
CA PHE A 7 -2.79 -15.54 -1.87
C PHE A 7 -3.10 -16.64 -2.89
N GLY A 8 -2.10 -17.43 -3.28
CA GLY A 8 -2.24 -18.53 -4.23
C GLY A 8 -0.93 -19.28 -4.44
N GLN A 9 -0.81 -20.03 -5.53
CA GLN A 9 0.43 -20.74 -5.89
C GLN A 9 1.63 -19.79 -6.05
N ASP A 10 1.37 -18.55 -6.47
CA ASP A 10 2.39 -17.51 -6.66
C ASP A 10 2.79 -16.78 -5.35
N GLY A 11 2.21 -17.15 -4.21
CA GLY A 11 2.54 -16.59 -2.89
C GLY A 11 1.51 -15.61 -2.34
N PHE A 12 1.96 -14.64 -1.53
CA PHE A 12 1.13 -13.72 -0.74
C PHE A 12 1.26 -12.28 -1.27
N ARG A 13 0.14 -11.62 -1.55
CA ARG A 13 0.08 -10.26 -2.10
C ARG A 13 -0.30 -9.22 -1.07
N PHE A 14 0.45 -8.11 -1.04
CA PHE A 14 0.11 -6.88 -0.32
C PHE A 14 0.53 -5.68 -1.16
N PHE A 15 0.00 -4.49 -0.85
CA PHE A 15 0.26 -3.26 -1.61
C PHE A 15 0.80 -2.18 -0.67
N THR A 16 1.75 -1.38 -1.15
CA THR A 16 2.43 -0.34 -0.36
C THR A 16 3.08 0.67 -1.28
N ASN A 17 3.40 1.85 -0.75
CA ASN A 17 4.25 2.82 -1.46
C ASN A 17 5.71 2.32 -1.55
N HIS A 18 6.27 2.29 -2.76
CA HIS A 18 7.65 1.86 -3.08
C HIS A 18 8.73 2.78 -2.48
N GLU A 19 8.44 4.08 -2.30
CA GLU A 19 9.37 5.03 -1.67
C GLU A 19 9.34 4.98 -0.14
N SER A 20 8.41 4.22 0.45
CA SER A 20 8.35 4.01 1.90
C SER A 20 9.59 3.28 2.40
N ARG A 21 9.83 3.33 3.73
CA ARG A 21 10.93 2.58 4.35
C ARG A 21 10.95 1.11 3.91
N LYS A 22 9.80 0.43 3.98
CA LYS A 22 9.68 -1.00 3.61
C LYS A 22 9.86 -1.23 2.11
N GLY A 23 9.43 -0.28 1.27
CA GLY A 23 9.58 -0.38 -0.17
C GLY A 23 11.05 -0.33 -0.55
N LYS A 24 11.79 0.65 -0.02
CA LYS A 24 13.24 0.77 -0.18
C LYS A 24 14.01 -0.45 0.32
N GLU A 25 13.66 -0.97 1.51
CA GLU A 25 14.26 -2.20 2.04
C GLU A 25 14.03 -3.39 1.09
N LEU A 26 12.79 -3.61 0.62
CA LEU A 26 12.45 -4.70 -0.29
C LEU A 26 13.09 -4.58 -1.68
N ASP A 27 13.25 -3.37 -2.19
CA ASP A 27 13.93 -3.13 -3.47
C ASP A 27 15.44 -3.42 -3.36
N SER A 28 16.04 -3.10 -2.22
CA SER A 28 17.46 -3.35 -1.96
C SER A 28 17.77 -4.80 -1.57
N ASN A 29 16.81 -5.47 -0.92
CA ASN A 29 16.94 -6.82 -0.38
C ASN A 29 15.57 -7.52 -0.47
N PRO A 30 15.30 -8.28 -1.55
CA PRO A 30 13.98 -8.79 -1.87
C PRO A 30 13.64 -10.07 -1.09
N PHE A 31 13.76 -10.01 0.23
CA PHE A 31 13.42 -11.09 1.16
C PHE A 31 12.58 -10.53 2.30
N ALA A 32 11.54 -11.28 2.70
CA ALA A 32 10.65 -10.86 3.77
C ALA A 32 10.10 -12.05 4.55
N SER A 33 9.60 -11.73 5.75
CA SER A 33 8.85 -12.65 6.60
C SER A 33 7.50 -12.04 6.95
N LEU A 34 6.44 -12.85 6.94
CA LEU A 34 5.09 -12.48 7.37
C LEU A 34 4.72 -13.28 8.62
N VAL A 35 3.97 -12.63 9.50
CA VAL A 35 3.36 -13.25 10.67
C VAL A 35 1.86 -12.97 10.66
N PHE A 36 1.07 -14.05 10.61
CA PHE A 36 -0.35 -14.00 10.94
C PHE A 36 -0.50 -14.50 12.37
N TYR A 37 -1.10 -13.69 13.22
CA TYR A 37 -1.37 -14.05 14.61
C TYR A 37 -2.85 -13.89 14.90
N TRP A 38 -3.49 -15.00 15.25
CA TRP A 38 -4.90 -15.07 15.60
C TRP A 38 -5.01 -15.49 17.05
N GLU A 39 -4.90 -14.51 17.94
CA GLU A 39 -4.97 -14.69 19.39
C GLU A 39 -6.21 -15.48 19.84
N PRO A 40 -7.43 -15.18 19.35
CA PRO A 40 -8.63 -15.91 19.81
C PRO A 40 -8.61 -17.40 19.44
N LEU A 41 -7.79 -17.77 18.45
CA LEU A 41 -7.61 -19.15 18.00
C LEU A 41 -6.34 -19.79 18.57
N ASN A 42 -5.52 -19.05 19.31
CA ASN A 42 -4.17 -19.44 19.73
C ASN A 42 -3.32 -19.98 18.55
N ARG A 43 -3.42 -19.33 17.39
CA ARG A 43 -2.73 -19.76 16.15
C ARG A 43 -1.78 -18.70 15.65
N GLN A 44 -0.61 -19.15 15.19
CA GLN A 44 0.37 -18.33 14.50
C GLN A 44 0.83 -19.01 13.20
N ILE A 45 0.90 -18.25 12.13
CA ILE A 45 1.45 -18.69 10.84
C ILE A 45 2.63 -17.78 10.49
N ARG A 46 3.75 -18.39 10.14
CA ARG A 46 4.95 -17.71 9.65
C ARG A 46 5.16 -18.09 8.19
N VAL A 47 5.48 -17.09 7.37
CA VAL A 47 5.82 -17.27 5.95
C VAL A 47 7.11 -16.52 5.70
N GLU A 48 8.06 -17.15 5.03
CA GLU A 48 9.36 -16.56 4.68
C GLU A 48 9.64 -16.84 3.21
N GLY A 49 10.19 -15.87 2.49
CA GLY A 49 10.45 -16.05 1.06
C GLY A 49 11.00 -14.82 0.37
N SER A 50 11.26 -14.95 -0.92
CA SER A 50 11.62 -13.83 -1.78
C SER A 50 10.39 -13.00 -2.15
N VAL A 51 10.62 -11.72 -2.41
CA VAL A 51 9.59 -10.75 -2.79
C VAL A 51 9.80 -10.31 -4.22
N LYS A 52 8.71 -10.18 -4.96
CA LYS A 52 8.71 -9.64 -6.33
C LYS A 52 7.66 -8.55 -6.44
N ARG A 53 7.97 -7.50 -7.21
CA ARG A 53 6.99 -6.48 -7.56
C ARG A 53 5.94 -7.09 -8.49
N LEU A 54 4.68 -6.73 -8.27
CA LEU A 54 3.60 -7.07 -9.20
C LEU A 54 3.77 -6.29 -10.51
N PRO A 55 3.26 -6.80 -11.64
CA PRO A 55 3.16 -6.02 -12.87
C PRO A 55 2.39 -4.71 -12.65
N GLU A 56 2.78 -3.64 -13.33
CA GLU A 56 2.16 -2.31 -13.18
C GLU A 56 0.65 -2.36 -13.46
N GLU A 57 0.24 -3.09 -14.49
CA GLU A 57 -1.17 -3.30 -14.85
C GLU A 57 -1.98 -3.96 -13.72
N GLU A 58 -1.38 -4.90 -12.98
CA GLU A 58 -2.04 -5.53 -11.84
C GLU A 58 -2.16 -4.54 -10.66
N SER A 59 -1.13 -3.72 -10.43
CA SER A 59 -1.15 -2.66 -9.42
C SER A 59 -2.21 -1.59 -9.74
N GLU A 60 -2.30 -1.17 -10.99
CA GLU A 60 -3.30 -0.20 -11.49
C GLU A 60 -4.73 -0.72 -11.36
N ARG A 61 -4.98 -1.95 -11.83
CA ARG A 61 -6.28 -2.60 -11.67
C ARG A 61 -6.69 -2.70 -10.20
N TYR A 62 -5.78 -3.11 -9.32
CA TYR A 62 -6.09 -3.17 -7.89
C TYR A 62 -6.27 -1.78 -7.29
N PHE A 63 -5.47 -0.78 -7.66
CA PHE A 63 -5.62 0.61 -7.20
C PHE A 63 -7.02 1.15 -7.48
N HIS A 64 -7.50 1.01 -8.72
CA HIS A 64 -8.83 1.49 -9.12
C HIS A 64 -9.99 0.67 -8.55
N SER A 65 -9.75 -0.55 -8.07
CA SER A 65 -10.76 -1.34 -7.36
C SER A 65 -11.04 -0.83 -5.93
N ARG A 66 -10.15 0.02 -5.38
CA ARG A 66 -10.26 0.55 -4.02
C ARG A 66 -11.28 1.69 -3.97
N PRO A 67 -11.90 1.96 -2.80
CA PRO A 67 -12.72 3.17 -2.62
C PRO A 67 -11.95 4.44 -2.98
N LYS A 68 -12.64 5.44 -3.54
CA LYS A 68 -12.03 6.69 -4.00
C LYS A 68 -11.22 7.41 -2.91
N SER A 69 -11.72 7.45 -1.68
CA SER A 69 -10.98 7.99 -0.53
C SER A 69 -9.67 7.25 -0.24
N SER A 70 -9.63 5.94 -0.48
CA SER A 70 -8.42 5.12 -0.36
C SER A 70 -7.41 5.39 -1.47
N GLN A 71 -7.88 5.70 -2.67
CA GLN A 71 -7.05 6.15 -3.80
C GLN A 71 -6.45 7.52 -3.50
N ILE A 72 -7.28 8.49 -3.09
CA ILE A 72 -6.85 9.85 -2.72
C ILE A 72 -5.84 9.80 -1.57
N GLY A 73 -6.10 9.04 -0.50
CA GLY A 73 -5.17 8.91 0.62
C GLY A 73 -3.79 8.38 0.21
N ALA A 74 -3.72 7.55 -0.83
CA ALA A 74 -2.44 7.08 -1.39
C ALA A 74 -1.69 8.19 -2.17
N VAL A 75 -2.39 9.15 -2.76
CA VAL A 75 -1.79 10.34 -3.40
C VAL A 75 -1.37 11.38 -2.36
N VAL A 76 -2.18 11.60 -1.33
CA VAL A 76 -1.92 12.56 -0.24
C VAL A 76 -0.65 12.18 0.52
N SER A 77 -0.47 10.88 0.80
CA SER A 77 0.59 10.41 1.68
C SER A 77 1.80 9.88 0.91
N ARG A 78 2.89 10.65 0.89
CA ARG A 78 4.24 10.12 0.66
C ARG A 78 4.66 9.30 1.88
N GLN A 79 4.26 8.03 1.89
CA GLN A 79 4.31 7.19 3.07
C GLN A 79 5.72 7.13 3.68
N SER A 80 5.84 7.42 4.98
CA SER A 80 7.10 7.47 5.75
C SER A 80 7.96 8.73 5.56
N SER A 81 7.51 9.74 4.80
CA SER A 81 8.17 11.05 4.78
C SER A 81 7.79 11.89 6.00
N VAL A 82 8.69 12.77 6.44
CA VAL A 82 8.40 13.78 7.46
C VAL A 82 7.36 14.77 6.91
N ILE A 83 6.42 15.17 7.75
CA ILE A 83 5.41 16.19 7.48
C ILE A 83 5.37 17.17 8.66
N PRO A 84 4.95 18.43 8.45
CA PRO A 84 4.96 19.43 9.52
C PRO A 84 3.93 19.14 10.62
N ASP A 85 2.72 18.73 10.24
CA ASP A 85 1.62 18.50 11.18
C ASP A 85 0.47 17.70 10.54
N ARG A 86 -0.61 17.49 11.30
CA ARG A 86 -1.82 16.80 10.86
C ARG A 86 -2.68 17.62 9.89
N GLU A 87 -2.70 18.93 10.04
CA GLU A 87 -3.52 19.83 9.21
C GLU A 87 -3.01 19.86 7.76
N PHE A 88 -1.70 19.70 7.56
CA PHE A 88 -1.10 19.49 6.25
C PHE A 88 -1.78 18.36 5.47
N LEU A 89 -1.98 17.18 6.08
CA LEU A 89 -2.65 16.06 5.43
C LEU A 89 -4.13 16.33 5.18
N ARG A 90 -4.82 16.96 6.15
CA ARG A 90 -6.26 17.28 6.04
C ARG A 90 -6.55 18.23 4.89
N LYS A 91 -5.79 19.33 4.80
CA LYS A 91 -5.91 20.31 3.72
C LYS A 91 -5.64 19.65 2.37
N ARG A 92 -4.55 18.90 2.25
CA ARG A 92 -4.18 18.24 1.00
C ARG A 92 -5.20 17.18 0.57
N ASN A 93 -5.78 16.45 1.51
CA ASN A 93 -6.86 15.51 1.22
C ASN A 93 -8.10 16.20 0.67
N ALA A 94 -8.55 17.28 1.32
CA ALA A 94 -9.71 18.05 0.87
C ALA A 94 -9.49 18.67 -0.53
N GLU A 95 -8.31 19.21 -0.79
CA GLU A 95 -7.93 19.72 -2.13
C GLU A 95 -8.04 18.63 -3.21
N LEU A 96 -7.55 17.42 -2.93
CA LEU A 96 -7.59 16.31 -3.88
C LEU A 96 -8.98 15.68 -4.01
N GLU A 97 -9.79 15.68 -2.95
CA GLU A 97 -11.21 15.29 -3.02
C GLU A 97 -12.00 16.22 -3.94
N GLU A 98 -11.73 17.52 -3.88
CA GLU A 98 -12.32 18.51 -4.80
C GLU A 98 -11.82 18.28 -6.22
N GLN A 99 -10.50 18.24 -6.41
CA GLN A 99 -9.87 18.07 -7.71
C GLN A 99 -10.35 16.82 -8.44
N TYR A 100 -10.48 15.71 -7.70
CA TYR A 100 -10.87 14.43 -8.26
C TYR A 100 -12.36 14.13 -8.10
N ARG A 101 -13.23 15.08 -7.70
CA ARG A 101 -14.65 14.79 -7.40
C ARG A 101 -15.34 13.97 -8.50
N ASP A 102 -15.22 14.40 -9.74
CA ASP A 102 -15.89 13.81 -10.91
C ASP A 102 -14.94 13.11 -11.88
N THR A 103 -13.66 12.97 -11.49
CA THR A 103 -12.62 12.35 -12.32
C THR A 103 -12.01 11.13 -11.62
N ALA A 104 -11.32 10.29 -12.40
CA ALA A 104 -10.56 9.17 -11.87
C ALA A 104 -9.28 9.67 -11.18
N VAL A 105 -8.94 9.08 -10.04
CA VAL A 105 -7.67 9.36 -9.36
C VAL A 105 -6.60 8.53 -10.05
N PRO A 106 -5.56 9.11 -10.65
CA PRO A 106 -4.48 8.33 -11.26
C PRO A 106 -3.68 7.59 -10.18
N LYS A 107 -3.24 6.36 -10.46
CA LYS A 107 -2.32 5.64 -9.56
C LYS A 107 -0.97 6.37 -9.54
N PRO A 108 -0.43 6.73 -8.35
CA PRO A 108 0.92 7.25 -8.29
C PRO A 108 1.97 6.23 -8.75
N HIS A 109 3.02 6.68 -9.45
CA HIS A 109 4.13 5.81 -9.86
C HIS A 109 4.88 5.16 -8.68
N TYR A 110 4.82 5.78 -7.49
CA TYR A 110 5.42 5.27 -6.27
C TYR A 110 4.49 4.32 -5.49
N TRP A 111 3.32 3.98 -6.01
CA TRP A 111 2.35 3.11 -5.34
C TRP A 111 2.26 1.72 -5.97
#